data_AF-A0A6M4RVP6-F1
#
_entry.id   AF-A0A6M4RVP6-F1
#
_cell.length_a   1.000
_cell.length_b   1.000
_cell.length_c   1.000
_cell.angle_alpha   90.00
_cell.angle_beta   90.00
_cell.angle_gamma   90.00
#
_symmetry.space_group_name_H-M   'P 1'
#
loop_
_entity.id
_entity.type
_entity.pdbx_description
1 polymer ?
#
loop_
_entity_poly.entity_id
_entity_poly.type
_entity_poly.pdbx_seq_one_letter_code
_entity_poly.pdbx_strand_id
1 'polypeptide(L)'
;EACVPFFAGYAGVTSGSRLWLYHELSAFNGTPEETVAYEKIQDCYKKQGDNSRILEPQILASILATPECVEYYSEETFMKILDGLRKI
;
A
#
# COMPACT_ATOMS: atom_id res chain seq x y z
N GLU A 1 14.83 -2.67 8.02
CA GLU A 1 13.65 -1.99 8.58
C GLU A 1 12.63 -1.90 7.46
N ALA A 2 11.43 -2.45 7.64
CA ALA A 2 10.53 -2.61 6.51
C ALA A 2 10.16 -1.27 5.87
N CYS A 3 9.88 -1.31 4.58
CA CYS A 3 9.50 -0.16 3.77
C CYS A 3 8.09 0.35 4.19
N VAL A 4 7.94 0.82 5.43
CA VAL A 4 6.75 1.49 5.96
C VAL A 4 6.23 2.55 4.97
N PRO A 5 7.09 3.36 4.33
CA PRO A 5 6.62 4.36 3.37
C PRO A 5 5.97 3.73 2.11
N PHE A 6 6.39 2.53 1.68
CA PHE A 6 5.71 1.79 0.61
C PHE A 6 4.30 1.36 1.02
N PHE A 7 4.13 0.82 2.23
CA PHE A 7 2.81 0.38 2.70
C PHE A 7 1.84 1.55 2.87
N ALA A 8 2.34 2.69 3.34
CA ALA A 8 1.56 3.90 3.48
C ALA A 8 1.11 4.43 2.10
N GLY A 9 2.03 4.51 1.12
CA GLY A 9 1.69 4.87 -0.26
C GLY A 9 0.70 3.89 -0.91
N TYR A 10 0.88 2.58 -0.68
CA TYR A 10 -0.05 1.55 -1.15
C TYR A 10 -1.46 1.71 -0.57
N ALA A 11 -1.58 2.01 0.73
CA ALA A 11 -2.85 2.35 1.36
C ALA A 11 -3.45 3.65 0.77
N GLY A 12 -2.61 4.64 0.48
CA GLY A 12 -2.94 5.83 -0.33
C GLY A 12 -3.68 5.47 -1.61
N VAL A 13 -3.05 4.66 -2.44
CA VAL A 13 -3.55 4.25 -3.76
C VAL A 13 -4.83 3.43 -3.66
N THR A 14 -4.86 2.41 -2.79
CA THR A 14 -6.00 1.48 -2.69
C THR A 14 -7.20 2.07 -1.95
N SER A 15 -7.03 3.14 -1.16
CA SER A 15 -8.13 3.78 -0.43
C SER A 15 -9.20 4.46 -1.32
N GLY A 16 -8.85 4.81 -2.56
CA GLY A 16 -9.71 5.63 -3.43
C GLY A 16 -9.83 7.11 -3.01
N SER A 17 -9.15 7.54 -1.95
CA SER A 17 -9.18 8.92 -1.44
C SER A 17 -8.02 9.74 -1.98
N ARG A 18 -8.32 10.79 -2.75
CA ARG A 18 -7.32 11.75 -3.25
C ARG A 18 -6.60 12.48 -2.11
N LEU A 19 -7.34 12.86 -1.07
CA LEU A 19 -6.76 13.52 0.10
C LEU A 19 -5.71 12.63 0.78
N TRP A 20 -6.04 11.34 0.96
CA TRP A 20 -5.12 10.38 1.57
C TRP A 20 -3.92 10.11 0.65
N LEU A 21 -4.16 9.95 -0.66
CA LEU A 21 -3.07 9.79 -1.62
C LEU A 21 -2.08 10.96 -1.58
N TYR A 22 -2.56 12.20 -1.61
CA TYR A 22 -1.68 13.37 -1.55
C TYR A 22 -0.95 13.50 -0.22
N HIS A 23 -1.61 13.16 0.89
CA HIS A 23 -0.96 13.13 2.20
C HIS A 23 0.25 12.19 2.18
N GLU A 24 0.07 10.95 1.71
CA GLU A 24 1.15 9.96 1.65
C GLU A 24 2.23 10.33 0.63
N LEU A 25 1.84 10.84 -0.55
CA LEU A 25 2.81 11.27 -1.55
C LEU A 25 3.59 12.52 -1.14
N SER A 26 3.04 13.41 -0.31
CA SER A 26 3.71 14.65 0.11
C SER A 26 5.01 14.44 0.89
N ALA A 27 5.17 13.26 1.51
CA ALA A 27 6.40 12.88 2.20
C ALA A 27 7.55 12.60 1.23
N PHE A 28 7.25 12.40 -0.05
CA PHE A 28 8.21 12.11 -1.10
C PHE A 28 8.19 13.28 -2.08
N ASN A 29 9.36 13.84 -2.41
CA ASN A 29 9.48 14.92 -3.39
C ASN A 29 9.27 14.40 -4.83
N GLY A 30 8.10 13.80 -5.08
CA GLY A 30 7.74 13.24 -6.37
C GLY A 30 7.43 14.33 -7.39
N THR A 31 7.67 14.04 -8.65
CA THR A 31 7.36 14.98 -9.73
C THR A 31 5.83 15.10 -9.91
N PRO A 32 5.35 16.20 -10.53
CA PRO A 32 3.93 16.33 -10.87
C PRO A 32 3.42 15.14 -11.71
N GLU A 33 4.25 14.62 -12.61
CA GLU A 33 3.93 13.47 -13.46
C GLU A 33 3.79 12.17 -12.67
N GLU A 34 4.63 11.97 -11.63
CA GLU A 34 4.52 10.81 -10.73
C GLU A 34 3.22 10.86 -9.94
N THR A 35 2.83 12.05 -9.44
CA THR A 35 1.55 12.24 -8.75
C THR A 35 0.37 11.86 -9.65
N VAL A 36 0.38 12.33 -10.90
CA VAL A 36 -0.64 11.99 -11.90
C VAL A 36 -0.65 10.50 -12.23
N ALA A 37 0.50 9.82 -12.21
CA ALA A 37 0.56 8.38 -12.41
C ALA A 37 -0.15 7.63 -11.27
N TYR A 38 0.14 7.97 -10.01
CA TYR A 38 -0.53 7.37 -8.86
C TYR A 38 -2.03 7.66 -8.83
N GLU A 39 -2.43 8.86 -9.24
CA GLU A 39 -3.83 9.22 -9.36
C GLU A 39 -4.60 8.28 -10.31
N LYS A 40 -4.01 7.95 -11.46
CA LYS A 40 -4.61 7.02 -12.43
C LYS A 40 -4.73 5.61 -11.88
N ILE A 41 -3.74 5.14 -11.10
CA ILE A 41 -3.81 3.83 -10.45
C ILE A 41 -4.95 3.82 -9.43
N GLN A 42 -5.06 4.87 -8.61
CA GLN A 42 -6.15 5.01 -7.64
C GLN A 42 -7.53 5.06 -8.34
N ASP A 43 -7.64 5.66 -9.53
CA ASP A 43 -8.89 5.69 -10.28
C ASP A 43 -9.33 4.29 -10.74
N CYS A 44 -8.39 3.39 -11.04
CA CYS A 44 -8.70 1.99 -11.33
C CYS A 44 -9.31 1.28 -10.12
N TYR A 45 -8.72 1.45 -8.93
CA TYR A 45 -9.26 0.88 -7.70
C TYR A 45 -10.63 1.47 -7.33
N LYS A 46 -10.79 2.79 -7.46
CA LYS A 46 -12.06 3.46 -7.19
C LYS A 46 -13.18 2.97 -8.11
N LYS A 47 -12.89 2.67 -9.38
CA LYS A 47 -13.87 2.09 -10.33
C LYS A 47 -14.27 0.66 -9.98
N GLN A 48 -13.36 -0.11 -9.40
CA GLN A 48 -13.58 -1.51 -9.03
C GLN A 48 -14.44 -1.64 -7.77
N GLY A 49 -14.49 -0.59 -6.92
CA GLY A 49 -15.35 -0.51 -5.74
C GLY A 49 -14.80 -1.26 -4.53
N ASP A 50 -15.65 -1.43 -3.51
CA ASP A 50 -15.24 -1.86 -2.17
C ASP A 50 -14.57 -3.24 -2.10
N ASN A 51 -14.87 -4.14 -3.07
CA ASN A 51 -14.23 -5.45 -3.14
C ASN A 51 -12.71 -5.34 -3.32
N SER A 52 -12.24 -4.37 -4.11
CA SER A 52 -10.80 -4.14 -4.31
C SER A 52 -10.11 -3.68 -3.02
N ARG A 53 -10.80 -2.89 -2.19
CA ARG A 53 -10.27 -2.36 -0.93
C ARG A 53 -9.98 -3.45 0.11
N ILE A 54 -10.66 -4.60 0.02
CA ILE A 54 -10.48 -5.74 0.94
C ILE A 54 -9.53 -6.79 0.35
N LEU A 55 -9.66 -7.11 -0.94
CA LEU A 55 -8.85 -8.15 -1.60
C LEU A 55 -7.39 -7.74 -1.75
N GLU A 56 -7.12 -6.48 -2.07
CA GLU A 56 -5.77 -5.97 -2.34
C GLU A 56 -4.84 -6.08 -1.11
N PRO A 57 -5.22 -5.63 0.10
CA PRO A 57 -4.44 -5.88 1.32
C PRO A 57 -4.17 -7.37 1.60
N GLN A 58 -5.13 -8.25 1.31
CA GLN A 58 -4.97 -9.70 1.52
C GLN A 58 -3.96 -10.31 0.54
N ILE A 59 -4.00 -9.88 -0.72
CA ILE A 59 -3.03 -10.29 -1.74
C ILE A 59 -1.63 -9.84 -1.31
N LEU A 60 -1.46 -8.57 -0.92
CA LEU A 60 -0.17 -8.05 -0.47
C LEU A 60 0.33 -8.80 0.77
N ALA A 61 -0.53 -9.04 1.76
CA ALA A 61 -0.16 -9.83 2.94
C ALA A 61 0.30 -11.25 2.57
N SER A 62 -0.33 -11.87 1.58
CA SER A 62 0.04 -13.21 1.11
C SER A 62 1.40 -13.22 0.39
N ILE A 63 1.72 -12.17 -0.37
CA ILE A 63 3.04 -11.98 -1.00
C ILE A 63 4.12 -11.79 0.07
N LEU A 64 3.86 -10.98 1.09
CA LEU A 64 4.82 -10.77 2.18
C LEU A 64 5.07 -12.04 3.00
N ALA A 65 4.10 -12.94 3.05
CA ALA A 65 4.17 -14.18 3.82
C ALA A 65 4.95 -15.30 3.11
N THR A 66 5.45 -15.07 1.90
CA THR A 66 6.29 -16.07 1.23
C THR A 66 7.65 -16.20 1.92
N PRO A 67 8.28 -17.38 1.89
CA PRO A 67 9.57 -17.61 2.54
C PRO A 67 10.65 -16.60 2.13
N GLU A 68 10.65 -16.17 0.87
CA GLU A 68 11.61 -15.20 0.33
C GLU A 68 11.47 -13.81 0.97
N CYS A 69 10.24 -13.36 1.24
CA CYS A 69 9.99 -12.08 1.91
C CYS A 69 10.26 -12.16 3.41
N VAL A 70 9.94 -13.29 4.05
CA VAL A 70 10.22 -13.53 5.47
C VAL A 70 11.72 -13.70 5.74
N GLU A 71 12.50 -14.18 4.79
CA GLU A 71 13.96 -14.19 4.91
C GLU A 71 14.55 -12.77 4.82
N TYR A 72 13.97 -11.91 3.98
CA TYR A 72 14.39 -10.52 3.81
C TYR A 72 13.97 -9.60 4.98
N TYR A 73 12.80 -9.84 5.56
CA TYR A 73 12.29 -9.09 6.72
C TYR A 73 12.37 -9.95 7.99
N SER A 74 13.03 -9.47 9.04
CA SER A 74 12.99 -10.13 10.36
C SER A 74 11.54 -10.50 10.74
N GLU A 75 11.32 -11.67 11.31
CA GLU A 75 10.00 -12.21 11.66
C GLU A 75 9.13 -11.21 12.45
N GLU A 76 9.74 -10.44 13.36
CA GLU A 76 9.08 -9.36 14.12
C GLU A 76 8.54 -8.23 13.22
N THR A 77 9.34 -7.80 12.26
CA THR A 77 8.98 -6.75 11.30
C THR A 77 7.88 -7.24 10.37
N PHE A 78 7.99 -8.49 9.90
CA PHE A 78 6.95 -9.12 9.09
C PHE A 78 5.60 -9.18 9.81
N MET A 79 5.60 -9.64 11.07
CA MET A 79 4.37 -9.71 11.88
C MET A 79 3.74 -8.34 12.12
N LYS A 80 4.55 -7.29 12.35
CA LYS A 80 4.05 -5.90 12.48
C LYS A 80 3.35 -5.41 11.21
N ILE A 81 3.89 -5.70 10.03
CA ILE A 81 3.27 -5.31 8.74
C ILE A 81 1.95 -6.06 8.54
N LEU A 82 1.97 -7.38 8.76
CA LEU A 82 0.78 -8.24 8.66
C LEU A 82 -0.36 -7.75 9.55
N ASP A 83 -0.02 -7.38 10.79
CA ASP A 83 -0.98 -6.90 11.78
C ASP A 83 -1.53 -5.51 11.43
N GLY A 84 -0.73 -4.68 10.74
CA GLY A 84 -1.18 -3.40 10.16
C GLY A 84 -2.13 -3.60 8.98
N LEU A 85 -1.80 -4.49 8.05
CA LEU A 85 -2.64 -4.78 6.87
C LEU A 85 -4.00 -5.38 7.23
N ARG A 86 -4.10 -6.16 8.32
CA ARG A 86 -5.36 -6.73 8.80
C ARG A 86 -6.31 -5.71 9.44
N LYS A 87 -5.84 -4.51 9.77
CA LYS A 87 -6.61 -3.44 10.42
C LYS A 87 -7.15 -2.41 9.43
N ILE A 88 -6.77 -2.50 8.15
CA ILE A 88 -7.25 -1.68 7.03
C ILE A 88 -8.48 -2.34 6.42
#